data_AF-A0A9E0WFM9-F1
#
_entry.id   AF-A0A9E0WFM9-F1
#
_cell.length_a   1.000
_cell.length_b   1.000
_cell.length_c   1.000
_cell.angle_alpha   90.00
_cell.angle_beta   90.00
_cell.angle_gamma   90.00
#
_symmetry.space_group_name_H-M   'P 1'
#
loop_
_entity.id
_entity.type
_entity.pdbx_description
1 polymer ?
#
loop_
_entity_poly.entity_id
_entity_poly.type
_entity_poly.pdbx_seq_one_letter_code
_entity_poly.pdbx_strand_id
1 'polypeptide(L)' 'PEALIRGTRASALDMIARISPESLRQSRRQTYLDFHRDVGASVEEANALLSAMVRQDDYKEAIKAFLGKRPAKWTGQ' A
#
# COMPACT_ATOMS: atom_id res chain seq x y z
N PRO A 1 -20.21 13.84 16.97
CA PRO A 1 -19.36 12.72 17.47
C PRO A 1 -19.59 11.40 16.75
N GLU A 2 -20.83 10.90 16.67
CA GLU A 2 -21.12 9.60 16.05
C GLU A 2 -20.78 9.53 14.56
N ALA A 3 -21.08 10.59 13.81
CA ALA A 3 -20.76 10.67 12.38
C ALA A 3 -19.24 10.57 12.13
N LEU A 4 -18.42 11.18 13.00
CA LEU A 4 -16.96 11.11 12.92
C LEU A 4 -16.47 9.67 13.12
N ILE A 5 -16.93 9.00 14.18
CA ILE A 5 -16.56 7.60 14.46
C ILE A 5 -16.98 6.67 13.31
N ARG A 6 -18.20 6.85 12.78
CA ARG A 6 -18.66 6.08 11.61
C ARG A 6 -17.76 6.30 10.39
N GLY A 7 -17.42 7.55 10.09
CA GLY A 7 -16.54 7.90 8.97
C GLY A 7 -15.14 7.32 9.13
N THR A 8 -14.53 7.47 10.30
CA THR A 8 -13.21 6.89 10.60
C THR A 8 -13.21 5.37 10.45
N ARG A 9 -14.24 4.69 10.98
CA ARG A 9 -14.35 3.23 10.86
C ARG A 9 -14.52 2.79 9.41
N ALA A 10 -15.35 3.49 8.63
CA ALA A 10 -15.52 3.20 7.21
C ALA A 10 -14.21 3.37 6.44
N SER A 11 -13.47 4.45 6.70
CA SER A 11 -12.17 4.71 6.08
C SER A 11 -11.14 3.63 6.43
N ALA A 12 -11.05 3.22 7.70
CA ALA A 12 -10.15 2.16 8.13
C ALA A 12 -10.48 0.80 7.49
N LEU A 13 -11.76 0.45 7.42
CA LEU A 13 -12.21 -0.79 6.78
C LEU A 13 -11.96 -0.78 5.28
N ASP A 14 -12.12 0.36 4.61
CA ASP A 14 -11.82 0.50 3.18
C ASP A 14 -10.33 0.31 2.90
N MET A 15 -9.45 0.90 3.72
CA MET A 15 -8.01 0.68 3.62
C MET A 15 -7.63 -0.79 3.81
N ILE A 16 -8.19 -1.47 4.81
CA ILE A 16 -7.96 -2.90 5.05
C ILE A 16 -8.43 -3.75 3.84
N ALA A 17 -9.55 -3.40 3.24
CA ALA A 17 -10.10 -4.15 2.12
C ALA A 17 -9.31 -3.95 0.82
N ARG A 18 -8.80 -2.74 0.56
CA ARG A 18 -8.31 -2.35 -0.76
C ARG A 18 -6.79 -2.27 -0.90
N ILE A 19 -6.05 -2.14 0.20
CA ILE A 19 -4.62 -1.82 0.16
C ILE A 19 -3.84 -2.95 0.82
N SER A 20 -2.79 -3.44 0.14
CA SER A 20 -1.90 -4.42 0.77
C SER A 20 -1.17 -3.78 1.97
N PRO A 21 -1.01 -4.51 3.09
CA PRO A 21 -0.32 -3.98 4.28
C PRO A 21 1.09 -3.47 3.99
N GLU A 22 1.83 -4.16 3.12
CA GLU A 22 3.18 -3.73 2.72
C GLU A 22 3.15 -2.42 1.93
N SER A 23 2.27 -2.31 0.93
CA SER A 23 2.15 -1.08 0.14
C SER A 23 1.83 0.12 1.01
N LEU A 24 0.88 -0.02 1.94
CA LEU A 24 0.53 1.06 2.85
C LEU A 24 1.73 1.48 3.73
N ARG A 25 2.50 0.51 4.23
CA ARG A 25 3.68 0.76 5.06
C ARG A 25 4.76 1.50 4.28
N GLN A 26 5.05 1.06 3.07
CA GLN A 26 6.10 1.65 2.24
C GLN A 26 5.71 3.03 1.73
N SER A 27 4.47 3.23 1.28
CA SER A 27 3.99 4.56 0.89
C SER A 27 4.12 5.56 2.04
N ARG A 28 3.72 5.17 3.26
CA ARG A 28 3.92 6.02 4.45
C ARG A 28 5.40 6.30 4.70
N ARG A 29 6.26 5.29 4.68
CA ARG A 29 7.71 5.44 4.92
C ARG A 29 8.34 6.40 3.91
N GLN A 30 8.08 6.21 2.62
CA GLN A 30 8.62 7.05 1.54
C GLN A 30 8.13 8.49 1.66
N THR A 31 6.82 8.72 1.87
CA THR A 31 6.30 10.07 2.08
C THR A 31 7.05 10.82 3.19
N TYR A 32 7.28 10.20 4.34
CA TYR A 32 7.96 10.87 5.45
C TYR A 32 9.47 11.05 5.25
N LEU A 33 10.14 10.12 4.58
CA LEU A 33 11.59 10.22 4.35
C LEU A 33 11.91 11.18 3.21
N ASP A 34 11.14 11.11 2.13
CA ASP A 34 11.48 11.77 0.87
C ASP A 34 11.12 13.25 0.88
N PHE A 35 10.28 13.70 1.83
CA PHE A 35 10.02 15.14 2.04
C PHE A 35 11.27 15.95 2.43
N HIS A 36 12.31 15.30 2.95
CA HIS A 36 13.50 15.97 3.48
C HIS A 36 14.80 15.52 2.82
N ARG A 37 14.72 14.64 1.83
CA ARG A 37 15.87 14.02 1.18
C ARG A 37 16.08 14.57 -0.23
N ASP A 38 17.26 14.27 -0.76
CA ASP A 38 17.55 14.50 -2.16
C ASP A 38 16.57 13.73 -3.06
N VAL A 39 16.09 14.40 -4.12
CA VAL A 39 15.10 13.85 -5.04
C VAL A 39 15.66 12.69 -5.86
N GLY A 40 16.93 12.76 -6.27
CA GLY A 40 17.58 11.71 -7.06
C GLY A 40 17.67 10.41 -6.27
N ALA A 41 18.23 10.47 -5.06
CA ALA A 41 18.30 9.33 -4.16
C ALA A 41 16.92 8.75 -3.82
N SER A 42 15.92 9.60 -3.62
CA SER A 42 14.54 9.17 -3.33
C SER A 42 13.93 8.38 -4.49
N VAL A 43 14.14 8.82 -5.73
CA VAL A 43 13.67 8.12 -6.94
C VAL A 43 14.40 6.79 -7.14
N GLU A 44 15.71 6.74 -6.93
CA GLU A 44 16.50 5.50 -7.02
C GLU A 44 16.02 4.46 -6.00
N GLU A 45 15.87 4.85 -4.73
CA GLU A 45 15.34 3.99 -3.68
C GLU A 45 13.90 3.50 -4.00
N ALA A 46 13.04 4.38 -4.52
CA ALA A 46 11.67 4.02 -4.89
C ALA A 46 11.61 2.97 -5.99
N ASN A 47 12.46 3.08 -7.02
CA ASN A 47 12.53 2.10 -8.10
C ASN A 47 13.05 0.73 -7.61
N ALA A 48 14.06 0.74 -6.73
CA ALA A 48 14.58 -0.48 -6.12
C ALA A 48 13.51 -1.17 -5.25
N LEU A 49 12.77 -0.38 -4.46
CA LEU A 49 11.69 -0.86 -3.62
C LEU A 49 10.54 -1.46 -4.44
N LEU A 50 10.09 -0.77 -5.49
CA LEU A 50 9.07 -1.28 -6.40
C LEU A 50 9.50 -2.62 -7.02
N SER A 51 10.75 -2.70 -7.49
CA SER A 51 11.33 -3.92 -8.07
C SER A 51 11.39 -5.09 -7.08
N ALA A 52 11.52 -4.82 -5.79
CA ALA A 52 11.41 -5.84 -4.74
C ALA A 52 9.95 -6.24 -4.48
N MET A 53 9.06 -5.25 -4.35
CA MET A 53 7.65 -5.47 -4.03
C MET A 53 6.88 -6.24 -5.10
N VAL A 54 7.23 -6.09 -6.39
CA VAL A 54 6.59 -6.89 -7.47
C VAL A 54 6.80 -8.40 -7.30
N ARG A 55 7.79 -8.83 -6.51
CA ARG A 55 8.07 -10.25 -6.24
C ARG A 55 7.27 -10.81 -5.06
N GLN A 56 6.68 -9.94 -4.23
CA GLN A 56 5.90 -10.30 -3.06
C GLN A 56 4.57 -10.97 -3.43
N ASP A 57 4.00 -11.71 -2.49
CA ASP A 57 2.82 -12.52 -2.77
C ASP A 57 1.56 -11.68 -2.84
N ASP A 58 1.46 -10.63 -2.03
CA ASP A 58 0.37 -9.65 -2.09
C ASP A 58 0.36 -8.90 -3.42
N TYR A 59 1.52 -8.64 -4.07
CA TYR A 59 1.53 -8.06 -5.42
C TYR A 59 0.93 -9.03 -6.45
N LYS A 60 1.36 -10.30 -6.42
CA LYS A 60 0.80 -11.34 -7.31
C LYS A 60 -0.70 -11.54 -7.06
N GLU A 61 -1.13 -11.51 -5.80
CA GLU A 61 -2.53 -11.61 -5.42
C GLU A 61 -3.34 -10.41 -5.89
N ALA A 62 -2.81 -9.18 -5.81
CA ALA A 62 -3.47 -8.00 -6.35
C ALA A 62 -3.76 -8.16 -7.86
N ILE A 63 -2.79 -8.67 -8.62
CA ILE A 63 -2.98 -8.96 -10.05
C ILE A 63 -4.03 -10.06 -10.27
N LYS A 64 -3.96 -11.17 -9.53
CA LYS A 64 -4.96 -12.26 -9.61
C LYS A 64 -6.37 -11.78 -9.27
N ALA A 65 -6.49 -10.95 -8.24
CA ALA A 65 -7.75 -10.39 -7.78
C ALA A 65 -8.33 -9.42 -8.82
N PHE A 66 -7.49 -8.56 -9.40
CA PHE A 66 -7.87 -7.66 -10.49
C PHE A 66 -8.37 -8.41 -11.73
N LEU A 67 -7.58 -9.38 -12.23
CA LEU A 67 -7.97 -10.20 -13.39
C LEU A 67 -9.22 -11.03 -13.11
N GLY A 68 -9.35 -11.56 -11.89
CA GLY A 68 -10.51 -12.32 -11.44
C GLY A 68 -11.72 -11.47 -11.04
N LYS A 69 -11.64 -10.14 -11.13
CA LYS A 69 -12.69 -9.19 -10.71
C LYS A 69 -13.25 -9.47 -9.32
N ARG A 70 -12.37 -9.84 -8.38
CA ARG A 70 -12.71 -10.18 -7.00
C ARG A 70 -11.89 -9.35 -6.02
N PRO A 71 -12.31 -9.22 -4.74
CA PRO A 71 -11.46 -8.66 -3.71
C PRO A 71 -10.17 -9.47 -3.56
N ALA A 72 -9.08 -8.76 -3.25
CA ALA A 72 -7.80 -9.37 -2.93
C ALA A 72 -7.81 -9.97 -1.52
N LYS A 73 -7.06 -11.05 -1.33
CA LYS A 73 -6.87 -11.70 -0.04
C LYS A 73 -5.48 -11.37 0.49
N TRP A 74 -5.38 -10.26 1.19
CA TRP A 74 -4.11 -9.78 1.74
C TRP A 74 -3.58 -10.71 2.83
N THR A 75 -2.28 -10.99 2.77
CA THR A 75 -1.56 -11.77 3.77
C THR A 75 -0.50 -10.94 4.49
N GLY A 76 -0.12 -9.80 3.92
CA GLY A 76 0.96 -8.94 4.42
C GLY A 76 2.35 -9.42 4.00
N GLN A 77 2.46 -10.26 2.97
CA GLN A 77 3.71 -10.88 2.50
C GLN A 77 4.00 -10.60 1.01
#